data_AF-A0A656K3W9-F1
#
_entry.id   AF-A0A656K3W9-F1
#
_cell.length_a   1.000
_cell.length_b   1.000
_cell.length_c   1.000
_cell.angle_alpha   90.00
_cell.angle_beta   90.00
_cell.angle_gamma   90.00
#
_symmetry.space_group_name_H-M   'P 1'
#
loop_
_entity.id
_entity.type
_entity.pdbx_description
1 polymer ?
#
loop_
_entity_poly.entity_id
_entity_poly.type
_entity_poly.pdbx_seq_one_letter_code
_entity_poly.pdbx_strand_id
1 'polypeptide(L)'
;SDIDSTAVAAATAIVKANGLHKAISVRLQGNRKQILLGLCDSNERFDVSLCNPPFHASLDEAQRGSQRKWRALGKADPKRKLPVLNFGGQSQELWCEGGEIGFVTQLIQESARLPGLVVWFSTLVSKASNLPPIQSALKKAGALEVKVVEMGQGQKQSRFVAWTFLDKAQRTPG
;
A
#
# COMPACT_ATOMS: atom_id res chain seq x y z
N SER A 1 -0.96 -4.75 -8.74
CA SER A 1 -0.23 -6.02 -8.68
C SER A 1 -0.41 -6.61 -7.29
N ASP A 2 -0.06 -7.88 -7.10
CA ASP A 2 -0.03 -8.51 -5.78
C ASP A 2 1.07 -9.58 -5.74
N ILE A 3 1.51 -9.98 -4.55
CA ILE A 3 2.46 -11.09 -4.33
C ILE A 3 1.74 -12.44 -4.12
N ASP A 4 0.45 -12.42 -3.76
CA ASP A 4 -0.36 -13.62 -3.56
C ASP A 4 -1.03 -14.03 -4.88
N SER A 5 -0.66 -15.20 -5.39
CA SER A 5 -1.25 -15.79 -6.60
C SER A 5 -2.77 -15.98 -6.50
N THR A 6 -3.28 -16.23 -5.29
CA THR A 6 -4.72 -16.37 -5.04
C THR A 6 -5.44 -15.03 -5.21
N ALA A 7 -4.88 -13.96 -4.64
CA ALA A 7 -5.38 -12.60 -4.79
C ALA A 7 -5.33 -12.16 -6.26
N VAL A 8 -4.23 -12.45 -6.97
CA VAL A 8 -4.10 -12.18 -8.42
C VAL A 8 -5.17 -12.90 -9.22
N ALA A 9 -5.41 -14.19 -8.96
CA ALA A 9 -6.43 -14.98 -9.65
C ALA A 9 -7.84 -14.44 -9.40
N ALA A 10 -8.17 -14.10 -8.15
CA ALA A 10 -9.44 -13.50 -7.78
C ALA A 10 -9.66 -12.13 -8.46
N ALA A 11 -8.67 -11.24 -8.40
CA ALA A 11 -8.71 -9.93 -9.05
C ALA A 11 -8.89 -10.07 -10.58
N THR A 12 -8.19 -11.03 -11.20
CA THR A 12 -8.28 -11.29 -12.63
C THR A 12 -9.69 -11.76 -13.03
N ALA A 13 -10.29 -12.65 -12.23
CA ALA A 13 -11.66 -13.09 -12.44
C ALA A 13 -12.67 -11.94 -12.33
N ILE A 14 -12.51 -11.07 -11.32
CA ILE A 14 -13.36 -9.88 -11.13
C ILE A 14 -13.24 -8.93 -12.32
N VAL A 15 -12.02 -8.62 -12.77
CA VAL A 15 -11.80 -7.76 -13.94
C VAL A 15 -12.46 -8.33 -15.20
N LYS A 16 -12.31 -9.64 -15.42
CA LYS A 16 -12.93 -10.32 -16.58
C LYS A 16 -14.45 -10.30 -16.51
N ALA A 17 -15.04 -10.61 -15.35
CA ALA A 17 -16.48 -10.64 -15.14
C ALA A 17 -17.15 -9.28 -15.40
N ASN A 18 -16.41 -8.18 -15.17
CA ASN A 18 -16.90 -6.82 -15.40
C ASN A 18 -16.52 -6.25 -16.79
N GLY A 19 -15.90 -7.05 -17.67
CA GLY A 19 -15.51 -6.60 -19.01
C GLY A 19 -14.37 -5.56 -19.05
N LEU A 20 -13.62 -5.39 -17.96
CA LEU A 20 -12.61 -4.33 -17.80
C LEU A 20 -11.20 -4.74 -18.23
N HIS A 21 -11.02 -5.93 -18.82
CA HIS A 21 -9.72 -6.50 -19.17
C HIS A 21 -8.89 -5.67 -20.18
N LYS A 22 -9.52 -4.78 -20.95
CA LYS A 22 -8.82 -3.84 -21.83
C LYS A 22 -8.23 -2.63 -21.09
N ALA A 23 -8.79 -2.29 -19.93
CA ALA A 23 -8.42 -1.11 -19.14
C ALA A 23 -7.60 -1.48 -17.90
N ILE A 24 -7.72 -2.71 -17.39
CA ILE A 24 -7.08 -3.15 -16.14
C ILE A 24 -6.26 -4.41 -16.41
N SER A 25 -4.94 -4.30 -16.21
CA SER A 25 -4.02 -5.44 -16.17
C SER A 25 -3.70 -5.83 -14.73
N VAL A 26 -3.85 -7.12 -14.39
CA VAL A 26 -3.43 -7.66 -13.10
C VAL A 26 -2.08 -8.38 -13.26
N ARG A 27 -1.12 -8.10 -12.38
CA ARG A 27 0.23 -8.65 -12.44
C ARG A 27 0.64 -9.26 -11.10
N LEU A 28 1.31 -10.41 -11.15
CA LEU A 28 1.94 -11.06 -9.99
C LEU A 28 3.36 -10.51 -9.79
N GLN A 29 3.67 -10.06 -8.58
CA GLN A 29 5.04 -9.76 -8.16
C GLN A 29 5.66 -11.04 -7.60
N GLY A 30 6.50 -11.70 -8.41
CA GLY A 30 7.10 -13.00 -8.07
C GLY A 30 8.12 -12.93 -6.93
N ASN A 31 8.70 -11.76 -6.67
CA ASN A 31 9.66 -11.57 -5.58
C ASN A 31 9.01 -10.85 -4.40
N ARG A 32 8.75 -11.59 -3.32
CA ARG A 32 8.14 -11.06 -2.07
C ARG A 32 8.96 -9.96 -1.38
N LYS A 33 10.24 -9.81 -1.75
CA LYS A 33 11.13 -8.75 -1.26
C LYS A 33 11.14 -7.54 -2.19
N GLN A 34 10.26 -7.45 -3.18
CA GLN A 34 10.16 -6.32 -4.10
C GLN A 34 8.72 -5.82 -4.16
N ILE A 35 8.55 -4.52 -4.41
CA ILE A 35 7.24 -3.89 -4.57
C ILE A 35 7.03 -3.49 -6.03
N LEU A 36 7.98 -2.74 -6.60
CA LEU A 36 7.94 -2.18 -7.95
C LEU A 36 8.97 -2.84 -8.89
N LEU A 37 10.14 -3.22 -8.36
CA LEU A 37 11.20 -3.78 -9.19
C LEU A 37 10.75 -5.07 -9.88
N GLY A 38 11.01 -5.19 -11.18
CA GLY A 38 10.62 -6.35 -11.99
C GLY A 38 9.12 -6.46 -12.28
N LEU A 39 8.30 -5.47 -11.89
CA LEU A 39 6.85 -5.50 -12.12
C LEU A 39 6.44 -4.89 -13.47
N CYS A 40 7.18 -3.89 -13.93
CA CYS A 40 6.89 -3.13 -15.13
C CYS A 40 8.04 -3.25 -16.13
N ASP A 41 7.68 -3.20 -17.42
CA ASP A 41 8.65 -3.16 -18.51
C ASP A 41 9.29 -1.77 -18.60
N SER A 42 10.49 -1.69 -19.17
CA SER A 42 11.26 -0.44 -19.29
C SER A 42 10.57 0.65 -20.11
N ASN A 43 9.59 0.28 -20.93
CA ASN A 43 8.91 1.16 -21.88
C ASN A 43 7.58 1.67 -21.32
N GLU A 44 7.18 1.23 -20.14
CA GLU A 44 5.96 1.67 -19.50
C GLU A 44 6.17 2.97 -18.74
N ARG A 45 5.13 3.80 -18.73
CA ARG A 45 5.08 5.03 -17.94
C ARG A 45 3.67 5.21 -17.41
N PHE A 46 3.56 5.62 -16.16
CA PHE A 46 2.31 5.83 -15.45
C PHE A 46 2.23 7.25 -14.89
N ASP A 47 1.03 7.81 -14.82
CA ASP A 47 0.84 9.12 -14.21
C ASP A 47 0.91 9.03 -12.68
N VAL A 48 0.29 7.99 -12.10
CA VAL A 48 0.19 7.83 -10.65
C VAL A 48 0.33 6.36 -10.26
N SER A 49 1.02 6.10 -9.16
CA SER A 49 0.91 4.82 -8.43
C SER A 49 0.18 5.03 -7.11
N LEU A 50 -0.68 4.07 -6.77
CA LEU A 50 -1.48 4.06 -5.56
C LEU A 50 -1.09 2.83 -4.73
N CYS A 51 -0.81 3.04 -3.45
CA CYS A 51 -0.45 1.96 -2.55
C CYS A 51 -1.24 2.07 -1.23
N ASN A 52 -1.79 0.93 -0.79
CA ASN A 52 -2.31 0.77 0.55
C ASN A 52 -1.41 -0.23 1.30
N PRO A 53 -0.47 0.24 2.12
CA PRO A 53 0.52 -0.62 2.76
C PRO A 53 -0.14 -1.51 3.83
N PRO A 54 0.45 -2.68 4.14
CA PRO A 54 -0.02 -3.52 5.23
C PRO A 54 0.05 -2.78 6.57
N PHE A 55 -1.00 -2.92 7.38
CA PHE A 55 -1.24 -2.04 8.54
C PHE A 55 -0.50 -2.43 9.82
N HIS A 56 -0.10 -3.70 9.98
CA HIS A 56 0.52 -4.18 11.21
C HIS A 56 2.00 -4.56 11.00
N ALA A 57 2.81 -4.41 12.05
CA ALA A 57 4.23 -4.76 12.02
C ALA A 57 4.49 -6.25 12.31
N SER A 58 3.48 -6.98 12.77
CA SER A 58 3.56 -8.42 13.01
C SER A 58 2.17 -9.06 13.08
N LEU A 59 2.15 -10.40 12.98
CA LEU A 59 0.97 -11.21 13.24
C LEU A 59 0.41 -10.94 14.66
N ASP A 60 1.27 -10.77 15.66
CA ASP A 60 0.89 -10.45 17.04
C ASP A 60 0.23 -9.06 17.17
N GLU A 61 0.68 -8.05 16.42
CA GLU A 61 0.01 -6.74 16.38
C GLU A 61 -1.35 -6.82 15.69
N ALA A 62 -1.46 -7.58 14.60
CA ALA A 62 -2.75 -7.84 13.93
C ALA A 62 -3.75 -8.57 14.85
N GLN A 63 -3.28 -9.57 15.60
CA GLN A 63 -4.09 -10.32 16.57
C GLN A 63 -4.50 -9.45 17.78
N ARG A 64 -3.59 -8.67 18.36
CA ARG A 64 -3.89 -7.76 19.48
C ARG A 64 -4.83 -6.62 19.09
N GLY A 65 -4.67 -6.06 17.88
CA GLY A 65 -5.57 -5.06 17.32
C GLY A 65 -7.00 -5.59 17.19
N SER A 66 -7.14 -6.84 16.72
CA SER A 66 -8.41 -7.55 16.68
C SER A 66 -9.03 -7.71 18.08
N GLN A 67 -8.27 -8.23 19.06
CA GLN A 67 -8.76 -8.45 20.42
C GLN A 67 -9.26 -7.17 21.13
N ARG A 68 -8.57 -6.03 20.95
CA ARG A 68 -9.01 -4.74 21.52
C ARG A 68 -10.31 -4.22 20.87
N LYS A 69 -10.45 -4.39 19.56
CA LYS A 69 -11.67 -4.00 18.81
C LYS A 69 -12.89 -4.83 19.24
N TRP A 70 -12.70 -6.12 19.53
CA TRP A 70 -13.76 -7.00 20.04
C TRP A 70 -14.19 -6.66 21.47
N ARG A 71 -13.26 -6.28 22.36
CA ARG A 71 -13.60 -5.79 23.70
C ARG A 71 -14.39 -4.48 23.66
N ALA A 72 -14.05 -3.57 22.73
CA ALA A 72 -14.77 -2.31 22.53
C ALA A 72 -16.18 -2.49 21.92
N LEU A 73 -16.43 -3.59 21.21
CA LEU A 73 -17.74 -3.91 20.60
C LEU A 73 -18.70 -4.69 21.52
N GLY A 74 -18.33 -4.94 22.78
CA GLY A 74 -19.22 -5.51 23.80
C GLY A 74 -19.70 -6.95 23.56
N LYS A 75 -19.09 -7.71 22.64
CA LYS A 75 -19.49 -9.09 22.30
C LYS A 75 -18.51 -10.14 22.83
N ALA A 76 -18.26 -10.13 24.13
CA ALA A 76 -17.56 -11.21 24.81
C ALA A 76 -18.58 -12.26 25.30
N ASP A 77 -19.17 -13.03 24.37
CA ASP A 77 -19.91 -14.24 24.73
C ASP A 77 -18.93 -15.43 24.73
N PRO A 78 -18.63 -16.03 25.90
CA PRO A 78 -17.67 -17.12 26.02
C PRO A 78 -18.11 -18.44 25.36
N LYS A 79 -19.36 -18.54 24.86
CA LYS A 79 -19.90 -19.78 24.28
C LYS A 79 -19.88 -19.86 22.75
N ARG A 80 -19.47 -18.79 22.04
CA ARG A 80 -19.37 -18.82 20.56
C ARG A 80 -17.95 -19.14 20.10
N LYS A 81 -17.78 -20.20 19.31
CA LYS A 81 -16.57 -20.40 18.50
C LYS A 81 -16.40 -19.19 17.58
N LEU A 82 -15.37 -18.41 17.84
CA LEU A 82 -15.09 -17.15 17.16
C LEU A 82 -14.73 -17.43 15.69
N PRO A 83 -15.34 -16.74 14.71
CA PRO A 83 -14.82 -16.70 13.35
C PRO A 83 -13.42 -16.06 13.36
N VAL A 84 -12.52 -16.61 12.57
CA VAL A 84 -11.19 -16.03 12.31
C VAL A 84 -11.41 -14.74 11.52
N LEU A 85 -11.29 -13.59 12.21
CA LEU A 85 -11.14 -12.23 11.65
C LEU A 85 -12.25 -11.75 10.68
N ASN A 86 -13.00 -10.70 11.08
CA ASN A 86 -13.90 -9.95 10.17
C ASN A 86 -13.14 -8.94 9.27
N PHE A 87 -11.84 -9.14 9.05
CA PHE A 87 -11.11 -8.48 7.98
C PHE A 87 -11.02 -9.52 6.86
N GLY A 88 -11.70 -9.28 5.74
CA GLY A 88 -11.69 -10.20 4.59
C GLY A 88 -10.34 -10.33 3.88
N GLY A 89 -9.28 -9.75 4.43
CA GLY A 89 -7.91 -9.87 3.95
C GLY A 89 -7.26 -11.15 4.47
N GLN A 90 -6.62 -11.90 3.58
CA GLN A 90 -5.76 -13.03 3.92
C GLN A 90 -4.62 -12.58 4.85
N SER A 91 -4.04 -13.51 5.62
CA SER A 91 -2.99 -13.25 6.63
C SER A 91 -1.80 -12.41 6.17
N GLN A 92 -1.52 -12.35 4.85
CA GLN A 92 -0.47 -11.54 4.25
C GLN A 92 -0.79 -10.04 4.14
N GLU A 93 -2.06 -9.63 4.05
CA GLU A 93 -2.44 -8.19 4.02
C GLU A 93 -2.31 -7.51 5.39
N LEU A 94 -2.17 -8.31 6.44
CA LEU A 94 -2.22 -7.82 7.81
C LEU A 94 -0.86 -7.39 8.33
N TRP A 95 0.28 -7.93 7.87
CA TRP A 95 1.59 -7.51 8.39
C TRP A 95 2.78 -7.67 7.45
N CYS A 96 3.82 -6.87 7.69
CA CYS A 96 5.15 -7.02 7.09
C CYS A 96 6.25 -6.71 8.12
N GLU A 97 7.46 -7.22 7.89
CA GLU A 97 8.63 -6.91 8.72
C GLU A 97 8.91 -5.40 8.68
N GLY A 98 8.99 -4.76 9.86
CA GLY A 98 9.10 -3.30 9.97
C GLY A 98 7.78 -2.52 9.81
N GLY A 99 6.66 -3.22 9.58
CA GLY A 99 5.31 -2.64 9.46
C GLY A 99 5.19 -1.58 8.36
N GLU A 100 4.19 -0.70 8.49
CA GLU A 100 3.94 0.36 7.51
C GLU A 100 5.19 1.20 7.19
N ILE A 101 6.02 1.52 8.19
CA ILE A 101 7.26 2.29 7.97
C ILE A 101 8.25 1.50 7.11
N GLY A 102 8.46 0.22 7.41
CA GLY A 102 9.36 -0.65 6.64
C GLY A 102 8.92 -0.76 5.19
N PHE A 103 7.64 -1.06 4.97
CA PHE A 103 7.06 -1.17 3.63
C PHE A 103 7.17 0.14 2.84
N VAL A 104 6.77 1.28 3.43
CA VAL A 104 6.84 2.58 2.75
C VAL A 104 8.29 2.98 2.49
N THR A 105 9.22 2.70 3.40
CA THR A 105 10.64 2.97 3.19
C THR A 105 11.18 2.17 2.00
N GLN A 106 10.81 0.89 1.88
CA GLN A 106 11.17 0.08 0.74
C GLN A 106 10.55 0.61 -0.57
N LEU A 107 9.27 0.99 -0.55
CA LEU A 107 8.60 1.58 -1.70
C LEU A 107 9.33 2.85 -2.18
N ILE A 108 9.75 3.70 -1.25
CA ILE A 108 10.54 4.91 -1.54
C ILE A 108 11.87 4.53 -2.21
N GLN A 109 12.60 3.56 -1.65
CA GLN A 109 13.89 3.11 -2.20
C GLN A 109 13.76 2.53 -3.60
N GLU A 110 12.73 1.73 -3.87
CA GLU A 110 12.49 1.16 -5.19
C GLU A 110 12.03 2.21 -6.19
N SER A 111 11.17 3.15 -5.77
CA SER A 111 10.73 4.25 -6.63
C SER A 111 11.88 5.16 -7.09
N ALA A 112 12.88 5.38 -6.22
CA ALA A 112 14.08 6.15 -6.57
C ALA A 112 14.96 5.48 -7.64
N ARG A 113 14.86 4.16 -7.79
CA ARG A 113 15.55 3.39 -8.85
C ARG A 113 14.80 3.44 -10.18
N LEU A 114 13.54 3.89 -10.17
CA LEU A 114 12.64 3.92 -11.32
C LEU A 114 12.03 5.33 -11.50
N PRO A 115 12.82 6.42 -11.49
CA PRO A 115 12.29 7.78 -11.39
C PRO A 115 11.40 8.20 -12.56
N GLY A 116 11.60 7.62 -13.74
CA GLY A 116 10.81 7.89 -14.94
C GLY A 116 9.59 6.99 -15.14
N LEU A 117 9.43 5.93 -14.33
CA LEU A 117 8.35 4.97 -14.48
C LEU A 117 6.99 5.57 -14.09
N VAL A 118 6.97 6.41 -13.05
CA VAL A 118 5.74 7.01 -12.53
C VAL A 118 5.95 8.49 -12.29
N VAL A 119 5.02 9.33 -12.76
CA VAL A 119 5.08 10.77 -12.53
C VAL A 119 4.90 11.08 -11.04
N TRP A 120 3.88 10.50 -10.40
CA TRP A 120 3.65 10.60 -8.95
C TRP A 120 3.55 9.24 -8.30
N PHE A 121 4.48 8.95 -7.40
CA PHE A 121 4.34 7.83 -6.47
C PHE A 121 3.47 8.24 -5.29
N SER A 122 2.65 7.34 -4.76
CA SER A 122 1.87 7.62 -3.56
C SER A 122 1.58 6.40 -2.69
N THR A 123 1.34 6.64 -1.40
CA THR A 123 0.90 5.63 -0.45
C THR A 123 -0.01 6.22 0.61
N LEU A 124 -1.02 5.46 1.03
CA LEU A 124 -1.76 5.73 2.27
C LEU A 124 -0.81 5.62 3.47
N VAL A 125 -1.09 6.40 4.51
CA VAL A 125 -0.38 6.37 5.80
C VAL A 125 -1.42 6.31 6.92
N SER A 126 -1.39 5.24 7.71
CA SER A 126 -2.40 4.99 8.74
C SER A 126 -2.15 5.77 10.04
N LYS A 127 -0.89 6.02 10.39
CA LYS A 127 -0.50 6.67 11.66
C LYS A 127 0.25 7.98 11.40
N ALA A 128 -0.20 9.07 12.02
CA ALA A 128 0.46 10.38 11.96
C ALA A 128 1.94 10.32 12.36
N SER A 129 2.25 9.49 13.36
CA SER A 129 3.61 9.26 13.87
C SER A 129 4.56 8.70 12.82
N ASN A 130 4.05 8.13 11.72
CA ASN A 130 4.87 7.59 10.64
C ASN A 130 5.29 8.67 9.63
N LEU A 131 4.69 9.87 9.66
CA LEU A 131 5.04 10.94 8.71
C LEU A 131 6.49 11.42 8.83
N PRO A 132 7.03 11.75 10.03
CA PRO A 132 8.41 12.21 10.14
C PRO A 132 9.45 11.22 9.59
N PRO A 133 9.43 9.91 9.90
CA PRO A 133 10.39 8.98 9.30
C PRO A 133 10.19 8.81 7.79
N ILE A 134 8.95 8.81 7.28
CA ILE A 134 8.65 8.74 5.84
C ILE A 134 9.23 9.96 5.11
N GLN A 135 9.02 11.17 5.63
CA GLN A 135 9.57 12.41 5.05
C GLN A 135 11.10 12.41 5.07
N SER A 136 11.71 11.90 6.14
CA SER A 136 13.17 11.72 6.22
C SER A 136 13.69 10.76 5.15
N ALA A 137 13.00 9.63 4.94
CA ALA A 137 13.35 8.65 3.91
C ALA A 137 13.22 9.25 2.50
N LEU A 138 12.14 9.99 2.22
CA LEU A 138 11.93 10.68 0.94
C LEU A 138 13.03 11.72 0.64
N LYS A 139 13.40 12.51 1.66
CA LYS A 139 14.50 13.47 1.53
C LYS A 139 15.82 12.77 1.21
N LYS A 140 16.14 11.68 1.90
CA LYS A 140 17.36 10.88 1.66
C LYS A 140 17.36 10.23 0.28
N ALA A 141 16.19 9.83 -0.22
CA ALA A 141 16.02 9.24 -1.53
C ALA A 141 16.09 10.27 -2.68
N GLY A 142 16.11 11.57 -2.38
CA GLY A 142 16.21 12.62 -3.40
C GLY A 142 14.88 12.96 -4.08
N ALA A 143 13.74 12.74 -3.42
CA ALA A 143 12.45 13.17 -3.96
C ALA A 143 12.45 14.70 -4.16
N LEU A 144 12.05 15.15 -5.35
CA LEU A 144 12.07 16.56 -5.74
C LEU A 144 10.87 17.33 -5.18
N GLU A 145 9.73 16.65 -5.07
CA GLU A 145 8.54 17.21 -4.43
C GLU A 145 7.83 16.14 -3.64
N VAL A 146 7.34 16.52 -2.45
CA VAL A 146 6.59 15.66 -1.53
C VAL A 146 5.35 16.41 -1.09
N LYS A 147 4.19 15.75 -1.19
CA LYS A 147 2.90 16.25 -0.71
C LYS A 147 2.35 15.30 0.34
N VAL A 148 1.90 15.86 1.45
CA VAL A 148 1.10 15.15 2.45
C VAL A 148 -0.31 15.70 2.33
N VAL A 149 -1.27 14.83 2.01
CA VAL A 149 -2.66 15.23 1.81
C VAL A 149 -3.52 14.55 2.86
N GLU A 150 -4.18 15.36 3.67
CA GLU A 150 -5.14 14.89 4.64
C GLU A 150 -6.47 14.56 3.96
N MET A 151 -7.05 13.43 4.31
CA MET A 151 -8.30 12.92 3.78
C MET A 151 -9.27 12.66 4.96
N GLY A 152 -10.24 13.55 5.16
CA GLY A 152 -11.39 13.27 6.02
C GLY A 152 -12.12 14.48 6.60
N GLN A 153 -13.42 14.29 6.84
CA GLN A 153 -14.23 14.95 7.86
C GLN A 153 -14.78 13.85 8.79
N GLY A 154 -14.66 14.00 10.11
CA GLY A 154 -15.14 13.03 11.12
C GLY A 154 -14.02 12.29 11.88
N GLN A 155 -14.35 11.18 12.56
CA GLN A 155 -13.43 10.50 13.49
C GLN A 155 -12.29 9.69 12.84
N LYS A 156 -12.33 9.44 11.53
CA LYS A 156 -11.29 8.68 10.83
C LYS A 156 -10.44 9.62 9.98
N GLN A 157 -9.32 10.07 10.53
CA GLN A 157 -8.34 10.86 9.79
C GLN A 157 -7.47 9.93 8.95
N SER A 158 -7.75 9.84 7.65
CA SER A 158 -6.84 9.19 6.69
C SER A 158 -5.91 10.23 6.06
N ARG A 159 -4.75 9.81 5.58
CA ARG A 159 -3.84 10.69 4.84
C ARG A 159 -3.07 9.86 3.82
N PHE A 160 -2.58 10.52 2.78
CA PHE A 160 -1.62 9.91 1.88
C PHE A 160 -0.41 10.83 1.71
N VAL A 161 0.70 10.20 1.37
CA VAL A 161 1.92 10.89 0.96
C VAL A 161 2.11 10.60 -0.52
N ALA A 162 2.35 11.64 -1.31
CA ALA A 162 2.71 11.55 -2.70
C ALA A 162 4.07 12.21 -2.95
N TRP A 163 4.88 11.64 -3.83
CA TRP A 163 6.19 12.19 -4.17
C TRP A 163 6.54 11.95 -5.63
N THR A 164 7.50 12.72 -6.13
CA THR A 164 8.00 12.60 -7.49
C THR A 164 9.50 12.88 -7.55
N PHE A 165 10.17 12.20 -8.47
CA PHE A 165 11.58 12.42 -8.82
C PHE A 165 11.74 13.23 -10.11
N LEU A 166 10.63 13.65 -10.71
CA LEU A 166 10.60 14.42 -11.95
C LEU A 166 10.49 15.91 -11.65
N ASP A 167 11.21 16.72 -12.42
CA ASP A 167 11.02 18.18 -12.41
C ASP A 167 9.67 18.56 -13.04
N LYS A 168 9.30 19.84 -13.01
CA LYS A 168 8.01 20.29 -13.54
C LYS A 168 7.86 20.05 -15.06
N ALA A 169 8.92 20.16 -15.84
CA ALA A 169 8.87 19.98 -17.28
C ALA A 169 8.62 18.51 -17.66
N GLN A 170 9.23 17.59 -16.90
CA GLN A 170 9.13 16.15 -17.10
C GLN A 170 7.77 15.53 -16.69
N ARG A 171 6.90 16.29 -16.01
CA ARG A 171 5.59 15.80 -15.51
C ARG A 171 4.45 15.96 -16.51
N THR A 172 4.65 16.70 -17.59
CA THR A 172 3.60 16.92 -18.60
C THR A 172 3.39 15.63 -19.39
N PRO A 173 2.15 15.20 -19.68
CA PRO A 173 1.90 14.15 -20.65
C PRO A 173 2.47 14.57 -22.02
N GLY A 174 3.21 13.68 -22.66
CA GLY A 174 3.57 13.82 -24.07
C GLY A 174 2.41 13.43 -24.97
#